data_AF-A0A6L9QLN0-F1
#
_entry.id   AF-A0A6L9QLN0-F1
#
_cell.length_a   1.000
_cell.length_b   1.000
_cell.length_c   1.000
_cell.angle_alpha   90.00
_cell.angle_beta   90.00
_cell.angle_gamma   90.00
#
_symmetry.space_group_name_H-M   'P 1'
#
loop_
_entity.id
_entity.type
_entity.pdbx_description
1 polymer ?
#
loop_
_entity_poly.entity_id
_entity_poly.type
_entity_poly.pdbx_seq_one_letter_code
_entity_poly.pdbx_strand_id
1 'polypeptide(L)'
;MLVAHATWHGGALCLWAERTGPYEPSADVHPFATCDFSGTSYEPLVRTAFRVELAMTLPTLGDHPLPSAELGPEPVADEPGLRPWRVPALVLEPFPAMALLQAAEHSADVVPGTDLRFLCMLADEAVHLASRGHVLPALLREDGDLVARWRPVIDDPARFRELVRAMPAACRAADGGRPAAGVLREA
;
A
#
# COMPACT_ATOMS: atom_id res chain seq x y z
N MET A 1 -1.04 -5.74 -18.73
CA MET A 1 -1.40 -4.60 -17.86
C MET A 1 -0.75 -4.82 -16.50
N LEU A 2 -0.30 -3.74 -15.86
CA LEU A 2 0.32 -3.76 -14.55
C LEU A 2 -0.50 -2.84 -13.63
N VAL A 3 -1.00 -3.38 -12.52
CA VAL A 3 -1.73 -2.62 -11.50
C VAL A 3 -0.85 -2.49 -10.27
N ALA A 4 -0.46 -1.28 -9.90
CA ALA A 4 0.36 -1.04 -8.72
C ALA A 4 -0.49 -0.87 -7.47
N HIS A 5 -0.05 -1.51 -6.39
CA HIS A 5 -0.69 -1.53 -5.10
C HIS A 5 0.32 -1.15 -4.02
N ALA A 6 -0.18 -0.61 -2.91
CA ALA A 6 0.67 -0.23 -1.80
C ALA A 6 -0.04 -0.30 -0.45
N THR A 7 0.76 -0.59 0.57
CA THR A 7 0.38 -0.49 1.98
C THR A 7 1.45 0.25 2.75
N TRP A 8 1.06 0.92 3.83
CA TRP A 8 2.02 1.44 4.80
C TRP A 8 2.22 0.41 5.91
N HIS A 9 3.45 -0.08 6.05
CA HIS A 9 3.80 -1.15 6.98
C HIS A 9 5.24 -1.00 7.45
N GLY A 10 5.48 -1.21 8.74
CA GLY A 10 6.82 -1.13 9.33
C GLY A 10 7.47 0.26 9.18
N GLY A 11 6.65 1.32 9.15
CA GLY A 11 7.10 2.71 9.01
C GLY A 11 7.48 3.11 7.59
N ALA A 12 7.13 2.32 6.57
CA ALA A 12 7.47 2.61 5.19
C ALA A 12 6.33 2.28 4.20
N LEU A 13 6.43 2.85 3.00
CA LEU A 13 5.58 2.50 1.87
C LEU A 13 6.09 1.19 1.26
N CYS A 14 5.27 0.14 1.32
CA CYS A 14 5.52 -1.12 0.63
C CYS A 14 4.70 -1.17 -0.66
N LEU A 15 5.39 -1.31 -1.79
CA LEU A 15 4.81 -1.27 -3.14
C LEU A 15 4.94 -2.63 -3.81
N TRP A 16 3.87 -3.13 -4.41
CA TRP A 16 3.91 -4.26 -5.34
C TRP A 16 3.01 -3.96 -6.54
N ALA A 17 2.97 -4.87 -7.49
CA ALA A 17 2.02 -4.82 -8.58
C ALA A 17 1.37 -6.18 -8.82
N GLU A 18 0.22 -6.16 -9.47
CA GLU A 18 -0.39 -7.33 -10.08
C GLU A 18 -0.30 -7.24 -11.60
N ARG A 19 0.00 -8.37 -12.25
CA ARG A 19 0.14 -8.46 -13.71
C ARG A 19 -0.89 -9.41 -14.32
N THR A 20 -1.42 -9.03 -15.49
CA THR A 20 -2.19 -9.94 -16.35
C THR A 20 -1.28 -10.91 -17.07
N GLY A 21 -1.73 -12.14 -17.32
CA GLY A 21 -1.05 -13.13 -18.16
C GLY A 21 -0.71 -14.41 -17.40
N PRO A 22 0.09 -15.31 -18.00
CA PRO A 22 0.43 -16.57 -17.37
C PRO A 22 1.26 -16.33 -16.10
N TYR A 23 0.89 -17.06 -15.04
CA TYR A 23 1.63 -17.15 -13.80
C TYR A 23 1.94 -18.61 -13.50
N GLU A 24 3.01 -18.86 -12.76
CA GLU A 24 3.27 -20.18 -12.19
C GLU A 24 2.51 -20.28 -10.87
N PRO A 25 1.61 -21.27 -10.71
CA PRO A 25 0.91 -21.47 -9.45
C PRO A 25 1.93 -21.72 -8.33
N SER A 26 1.79 -20.99 -7.23
CA SER A 26 2.50 -21.24 -5.99
C SER A 26 1.48 -21.53 -4.89
N ALA A 27 1.87 -22.38 -3.92
CA ALA A 27 0.99 -22.76 -2.82
C ALA A 27 0.82 -21.62 -1.80
N ASP A 28 1.81 -20.73 -1.69
CA ASP A 28 1.87 -19.68 -0.66
C ASP A 28 2.17 -18.29 -1.20
N VAL A 29 2.67 -18.15 -2.44
CA VAL A 29 2.95 -16.85 -3.08
C VAL A 29 1.79 -16.44 -3.97
N HIS A 30 1.36 -15.17 -3.87
CA HIS A 30 0.26 -14.65 -4.66
C HIS A 30 0.63 -14.66 -6.17
N PRO A 31 -0.06 -15.45 -7.00
CA PRO A 31 0.34 -15.75 -8.37
C PRO A 31 0.39 -14.53 -9.30
N PHE A 32 -0.46 -13.54 -9.04
CA PHE A 32 -0.51 -12.30 -9.83
C PHE A 32 0.54 -11.28 -9.39
N ALA A 33 1.08 -11.42 -8.18
CA ALA A 33 1.91 -10.40 -7.56
C ALA A 33 3.34 -10.40 -8.14
N THR A 34 3.88 -9.20 -8.31
CA THR A 34 5.25 -8.95 -8.72
C THR A 34 5.78 -7.69 -8.05
N CYS A 35 7.08 -7.64 -7.80
CA CYS A 35 7.78 -6.42 -7.40
C CYS A 35 8.66 -5.87 -8.53
N ASP A 36 8.45 -6.36 -9.76
CA ASP A 36 9.20 -5.94 -10.94
C ASP A 36 8.47 -4.79 -11.66
N PHE A 37 9.14 -3.65 -11.68
CA PHE A 37 8.71 -2.42 -12.35
C PHE A 37 9.66 -2.03 -13.49
N SER A 38 10.57 -2.91 -13.93
CA SER A 38 11.51 -2.63 -15.01
C SER A 38 10.79 -2.27 -16.31
N GLY A 39 11.28 -1.23 -16.98
CA GLY A 39 10.69 -0.70 -18.21
C GLY A 39 9.46 0.17 -17.99
N THR A 40 9.04 0.41 -16.75
CA THR A 40 7.92 1.29 -16.41
C THR A 40 8.38 2.68 -15.95
N SER A 41 7.46 3.63 -15.91
CA SER A 41 7.68 4.96 -15.32
C SER A 41 8.01 4.92 -13.82
N TYR A 42 7.72 3.81 -13.12
CA TYR A 42 8.07 3.66 -11.70
C TYR A 42 9.52 3.19 -11.49
N GLU A 43 10.17 2.62 -12.51
CA GLU A 43 11.54 2.08 -12.38
C GLU A 43 12.55 3.07 -11.75
N PRO A 44 12.61 4.36 -12.14
CA PRO A 44 13.54 5.30 -11.54
C PRO A 44 13.26 5.56 -10.06
N LEU A 45 12.00 5.46 -9.63
CA LEU A 45 11.53 5.76 -8.28
C LEU A 45 11.75 4.59 -7.32
N VAL A 46 11.89 3.37 -7.84
CA VAL A 46 12.04 2.17 -7.02
C VAL A 46 13.47 1.60 -7.03
N ARG A 47 14.42 2.29 -7.67
CA ARG A 47 15.80 1.80 -7.87
C ARG A 47 16.56 1.55 -6.57
N THR A 48 16.29 2.32 -5.53
CA THR A 48 16.94 2.18 -4.21
C THR A 48 16.10 1.36 -3.23
N ALA A 49 14.93 0.85 -3.65
CA ALA A 49 14.02 0.15 -2.78
C ALA A 49 14.54 -1.24 -2.39
N PHE A 50 14.22 -1.67 -1.18
CA PHE A 50 14.58 -2.99 -0.67
C PHE A 50 13.48 -4.01 -0.99
N ARG A 51 13.86 -5.20 -1.46
CA ARG A 51 12.90 -6.28 -1.69
C ARG A 51 12.53 -6.95 -0.38
N VAL A 52 11.24 -7.16 -0.18
CA VAL A 52 10.67 -7.89 0.95
C VAL A 52 9.55 -8.80 0.46
N GLU A 53 9.06 -9.65 1.35
CA GLU A 53 7.81 -10.35 1.16
C GLU A 53 6.85 -9.99 2.29
N LEU A 54 5.65 -9.58 1.94
CA LEU A 54 4.60 -9.26 2.89
C LEU A 54 3.67 -10.46 3.07
N ALA A 55 3.33 -10.77 4.31
CA ALA A 55 2.23 -11.67 4.63
C ALA A 55 0.91 -10.89 4.54
N MET A 56 0.14 -11.11 3.48
CA MET A 56 -1.09 -10.39 3.18
C MET A 56 -2.29 -11.31 3.32
N THR A 57 -3.37 -10.82 3.94
CA THR A 57 -4.63 -11.55 4.02
C THR A 57 -5.54 -11.11 2.87
N LEU A 58 -5.71 -11.97 1.87
CA LEU A 58 -6.31 -11.61 0.59
C LEU A 58 -7.54 -12.49 0.25
N PRO A 59 -8.49 -11.96 -0.55
CA PRO A 59 -9.64 -12.72 -1.04
C PRO A 59 -9.20 -13.98 -1.81
N THR A 60 -9.77 -15.12 -1.47
CA THR A 60 -9.41 -16.44 -1.99
C THR A 60 -10.66 -17.28 -2.21
N LEU A 61 -10.80 -17.84 -3.42
CA LEU A 61 -11.83 -18.81 -3.77
C LEU A 61 -11.21 -20.21 -3.81
N GLY A 62 -11.64 -21.11 -2.91
CA GLY A 62 -11.01 -22.41 -2.75
C GLY A 62 -9.53 -22.23 -2.36
N ASP A 63 -8.62 -22.67 -3.21
CA ASP A 63 -7.17 -22.50 -3.04
C ASP A 63 -6.56 -21.48 -4.02
N HIS A 64 -7.41 -20.69 -4.70
CA HIS A 64 -7.00 -19.71 -5.68
C HIS A 64 -7.25 -18.27 -5.17
N PRO A 65 -6.22 -17.42 -5.03
CA PRO A 65 -6.43 -16.03 -4.66
C PRO A 65 -7.04 -15.28 -5.84
N LEU A 66 -7.94 -14.36 -5.55
CA LEU A 66 -8.57 -13.55 -6.58
C LEU A 66 -7.66 -12.38 -6.96
N PRO A 67 -7.55 -12.03 -8.26
CA PRO A 67 -6.91 -10.79 -8.66
C PRO A 67 -7.70 -9.59 -8.14
N SER A 68 -7.05 -8.44 -8.06
CA SER A 68 -7.69 -7.16 -7.78
C SER A 68 -8.79 -6.83 -8.82
N ALA A 69 -9.78 -6.05 -8.40
CA ALA A 69 -10.90 -5.67 -9.27
C ALA A 69 -10.43 -4.84 -10.49
N GLU A 70 -9.33 -4.11 -10.35
CA GLU A 70 -8.67 -3.33 -11.39
C GLU A 70 -8.11 -4.18 -12.53
N LEU A 71 -7.78 -5.47 -12.27
CA LEU A 71 -7.43 -6.43 -13.32
C LEU A 71 -8.63 -6.98 -14.09
N GLY A 72 -9.85 -6.72 -13.60
CA GLY A 72 -11.10 -7.22 -14.16
C GLY A 72 -11.82 -8.09 -13.12
N PRO A 73 -13.08 -7.77 -12.74
CA PRO A 73 -13.80 -8.55 -11.76
C PRO A 73 -14.10 -9.95 -12.32
N GLU A 74 -13.58 -10.98 -11.68
CA GLU A 74 -14.00 -12.36 -11.95
C GLU A 74 -15.36 -12.60 -11.29
N PRO A 75 -16.40 -13.04 -12.02
CA PRO A 75 -17.66 -13.42 -11.42
C PRO A 75 -17.45 -14.68 -10.57
N VAL A 76 -17.47 -14.50 -9.25
CA VAL A 76 -17.31 -15.58 -8.28
C VAL A 76 -18.68 -16.13 -7.91
N ALA A 77 -18.89 -17.45 -8.05
CA ALA A 77 -20.15 -18.10 -7.72
C ALA A 77 -20.37 -18.22 -6.20
N ASP A 78 -19.29 -18.32 -5.45
CA ASP A 78 -19.28 -18.46 -3.98
C ASP A 78 -18.63 -17.24 -3.32
N GLU A 79 -18.96 -17.00 -2.05
CA GLU A 79 -18.34 -15.92 -1.27
C GLU A 79 -16.86 -16.26 -0.97
N PRO A 80 -15.90 -15.42 -1.42
CA PRO A 80 -14.49 -15.68 -1.20
C PRO A 80 -14.13 -15.54 0.29
N GLY A 81 -13.31 -16.45 0.78
CA GLY A 81 -12.72 -16.37 2.11
C GLY A 81 -11.47 -15.50 2.12
N LEU A 82 -11.01 -15.12 3.30
CA LEU A 82 -9.71 -14.46 3.48
C LEU A 82 -8.66 -15.50 3.86
N ARG A 83 -7.55 -15.55 3.12
CA ARG A 83 -6.42 -16.44 3.42
C ARG A 83 -5.08 -15.69 3.35
N PRO A 84 -4.05 -16.13 4.10
CA PRO A 84 -2.74 -15.54 4.01
C PRO A 84 -2.03 -15.93 2.71
N TRP A 85 -1.36 -14.96 2.10
CA TRP A 85 -0.52 -15.09 0.92
C TRP A 85 0.75 -14.26 1.08
N ARG A 86 1.88 -14.76 0.59
CA ARG A 86 3.13 -14.00 0.45
C ARG A 86 3.05 -13.15 -0.81
N VAL A 87 3.31 -11.86 -0.65
CA VAL A 87 3.33 -10.89 -1.75
C VAL A 87 4.73 -10.30 -1.85
N PRO A 88 5.46 -10.49 -2.97
CA PRO A 88 6.73 -9.82 -3.18
C PRO A 88 6.49 -8.31 -3.30
N ALA A 89 7.24 -7.51 -2.54
CA ALA A 89 7.08 -6.07 -2.49
C ALA A 89 8.43 -5.34 -2.41
N LEU A 90 8.38 -4.04 -2.67
CA LEU A 90 9.47 -3.09 -2.52
C LEU A 90 9.19 -2.16 -1.35
N VAL A 91 10.12 -2.04 -0.42
CA VAL A 91 10.10 -1.02 0.64
C VAL A 91 10.82 0.21 0.13
N LEU A 92 10.08 1.31 -0.01
CA LEU A 92 10.62 2.56 -0.51
C LEU A 92 11.17 3.42 0.63
N GLU A 93 12.30 4.08 0.36
CA GLU A 93 12.80 5.16 1.21
C GLU A 93 11.83 6.36 1.19
N PRO A 94 11.83 7.22 2.24
CA PRO A 94 10.82 8.29 2.37
C PRO A 94 10.73 9.25 1.18
N PHE A 95 11.85 9.70 0.62
CA PHE A 95 11.83 10.63 -0.51
C PHE A 95 11.34 9.99 -1.81
N PRO A 96 11.85 8.81 -2.24
CA PRO A 96 11.27 8.08 -3.35
C PRO A 96 9.79 7.72 -3.15
N ALA A 97 9.36 7.36 -1.93
CA ALA A 97 7.96 7.08 -1.63
C ALA A 97 7.08 8.29 -1.91
N MET A 98 7.43 9.48 -1.40
CA MET A 98 6.68 10.71 -1.66
C MET A 98 6.69 11.10 -3.15
N ALA A 99 7.83 10.93 -3.83
CA ALA A 99 7.92 11.20 -5.27
C ALA A 99 7.00 10.26 -6.08
N LEU A 100 6.93 8.98 -5.69
CA LEU A 100 6.01 8.02 -6.30
C LEU A 100 4.56 8.38 -6.03
N LEU A 101 4.19 8.69 -4.78
CA LEU A 101 2.81 9.03 -4.45
C LEU A 101 2.30 10.28 -5.21
N GLN A 102 3.17 11.26 -5.49
CA GLN A 102 2.82 12.43 -6.30
C GLN A 102 2.73 12.14 -7.81
N ALA A 103 3.46 11.14 -8.31
CA ALA A 103 3.52 10.80 -9.74
C ALA A 103 2.54 9.69 -10.14
N ALA A 104 2.08 8.88 -9.19
CA ALA A 104 1.43 7.60 -9.46
C ALA A 104 0.17 7.70 -10.35
N GLU A 105 -0.70 8.69 -10.11
CA GLU A 105 -1.92 8.88 -10.91
C GLU A 105 -1.68 9.42 -12.33
N HIS A 106 -0.47 9.94 -12.60
CA HIS A 106 -0.10 10.51 -13.88
C HIS A 106 0.67 9.51 -14.77
N SER A 107 0.93 8.30 -14.26
CA SER A 107 1.58 7.22 -14.99
C SER A 107 0.58 6.51 -15.90
N ALA A 108 0.81 6.55 -17.21
CA ALA A 108 -0.09 5.93 -18.19
C ALA A 108 0.19 4.42 -18.38
N ASP A 109 1.39 3.96 -18.01
CA ASP A 109 1.87 2.58 -18.21
C ASP A 109 1.66 1.68 -16.98
N VAL A 110 1.36 2.27 -15.82
CA VAL A 110 1.04 1.55 -14.57
C VAL A 110 -0.29 2.06 -14.03
N VAL A 111 -1.25 1.16 -13.82
CA VAL A 111 -2.56 1.51 -13.28
C VAL A 111 -2.47 1.53 -11.75
N PRO A 112 -2.70 2.66 -11.05
CA PRO A 112 -2.74 2.64 -9.60
C PRO A 112 -4.03 1.97 -9.10
N GLY A 113 -3.90 0.99 -8.21
CA GLY A 113 -5.00 0.38 -7.47
C GLY A 113 -5.66 1.38 -6.51
N THR A 114 -6.87 1.06 -6.05
CA THR A 114 -7.62 1.91 -5.10
C THR A 114 -6.85 2.22 -3.81
N ASP A 115 -6.05 1.28 -3.33
CA ASP A 115 -5.13 1.43 -2.20
C ASP A 115 -4.00 2.43 -2.47
N LEU A 116 -3.32 2.32 -3.61
CA LEU A 116 -2.29 3.28 -4.00
C LEU A 116 -2.88 4.69 -4.19
N ARG A 117 -4.04 4.80 -4.87
CA ARG A 117 -4.75 6.09 -5.01
C ARG A 117 -5.15 6.71 -3.67
N PHE A 118 -5.60 5.89 -2.72
CA PHE A 118 -5.88 6.36 -1.36
C PHE A 118 -4.62 6.91 -0.67
N LEU A 119 -3.47 6.25 -0.86
CA LEU A 119 -2.20 6.72 -0.31
C LEU A 119 -1.68 7.98 -1.03
N CYS A 120 -1.96 8.17 -2.31
CA CYS A 120 -1.70 9.44 -3.02
C CYS A 120 -2.49 10.59 -2.38
N MET A 121 -3.79 10.40 -2.16
CA MET A 121 -4.64 11.39 -1.46
C MET A 121 -4.10 11.69 -0.04
N LEU A 122 -3.65 10.67 0.68
CA LEU A 122 -3.09 10.84 2.02
C LEU A 122 -1.76 11.61 2.00
N ALA A 123 -0.92 11.39 0.98
CA ALA A 123 0.32 12.14 0.78
C ALA A 123 0.04 13.62 0.55
N ASP A 124 -0.99 13.96 -0.24
CA ASP A 124 -1.41 15.35 -0.45
C ASP A 124 -1.89 16.01 0.85
N GLU A 125 -2.64 15.29 1.68
CA GLU A 125 -3.05 15.76 3.01
C GLU A 125 -1.84 15.98 3.93
N ALA A 126 -0.87 15.07 3.93
CA ALA A 126 0.36 15.21 4.70
C ALA A 126 1.18 16.45 4.27
N VAL A 127 1.29 16.69 2.96
CA VAL A 127 1.92 17.90 2.41
C VAL A 127 1.14 19.15 2.82
N HIS A 128 -0.19 19.11 2.78
CA HIS A 128 -1.04 20.22 3.21
C HIS A 128 -0.79 20.59 4.68
N LEU A 129 -0.81 19.61 5.58
CA LEU A 129 -0.57 19.82 7.01
C LEU A 129 0.86 20.34 7.27
N ALA A 130 1.87 19.74 6.64
CA ALA A 130 3.25 20.16 6.79
C ALA A 130 3.49 21.59 6.30
N SER A 131 2.91 21.98 5.15
CA SER A 131 3.05 23.32 4.59
C SER A 131 2.48 24.43 5.48
N ARG A 132 1.52 24.08 6.34
CA ARG A 132 0.87 24.99 7.30
C ARG A 132 1.52 24.96 8.69
N GLY A 133 2.55 24.13 8.88
CA GLY A 133 3.15 23.92 10.20
C GLY A 133 2.24 23.17 11.18
N HIS A 134 1.24 22.43 10.70
CA HIS A 134 0.36 21.59 11.51
C HIS A 134 1.03 20.24 11.84
N VAL A 135 2.28 20.31 12.29
CA VAL A 135 3.08 19.16 12.71
C VAL A 135 3.81 19.49 14.01
N LEU A 136 3.88 18.53 14.92
CA LEU A 136 4.61 18.66 16.20
C LEU A 136 5.72 17.61 16.29
N PRO A 137 6.88 17.97 16.86
CA PRO A 137 7.91 16.98 17.14
C PRO A 137 7.42 16.06 18.26
N ALA A 138 7.66 14.77 18.12
CA ALA A 138 7.36 13.76 19.14
C ALA A 138 8.50 12.75 19.24
N LEU A 139 8.69 12.22 20.45
CA LEU A 139 9.50 11.02 20.67
C LEU A 139 8.54 9.83 20.73
N LEU A 140 8.69 8.91 19.78
CA LEU A 140 7.94 7.65 19.74
C LEU A 140 8.83 6.50 20.19
N ARG A 141 8.23 5.42 20.67
CA ARG A 141 8.92 4.14 20.84
C ARG A 141 8.66 3.29 19.61
N GLU A 142 9.73 2.94 18.89
CA GLU A 142 9.71 2.03 17.74
C GLU A 142 10.77 0.96 18.01
N ASP A 143 10.38 -0.32 17.98
CA ASP A 143 11.26 -1.47 18.28
C ASP A 143 12.07 -1.38 19.59
N GLY A 144 11.50 -0.70 20.60
CA GLY A 144 12.13 -0.49 21.90
C GLY A 144 12.99 0.76 22.00
N ASP A 145 13.33 1.39 20.87
CA ASP A 145 14.14 2.60 20.79
C ASP A 145 13.29 3.87 20.73
N LEU A 146 13.84 4.97 21.26
CA LEU A 146 13.22 6.29 21.13
C LEU A 146 13.60 6.91 19.79
N VAL A 147 12.58 7.23 18.99
CA VAL A 147 12.77 7.82 17.66
C VAL A 147 12.05 9.16 17.58
N ALA A 148 12.76 10.16 17.04
CA ALA A 148 12.19 11.48 16.77
C ALA A 148 11.35 11.44 15.48
N ARG A 149 10.09 11.84 15.57
CA ARG A 149 9.13 11.87 14.47
C ARG A 149 8.35 13.18 14.47
N TRP A 150 7.95 13.63 13.28
CA TRP A 150 6.93 14.67 13.14
C TRP A 150 5.55 14.01 13.15
N ARG A 151 4.65 14.52 13.99
CA ARG A 151 3.27 14.03 14.10
C ARG A 151 2.32 15.07 13.52
N PRO A 152 1.38 14.68 12.65
CA PRO A 152 0.33 15.60 12.22
C PRO A 152 -0.52 16.05 13.41
N VAL A 153 -0.85 17.33 13.46
CA VAL A 153 -1.84 17.88 14.37
C VAL A 153 -3.20 17.65 13.73
N ILE A 154 -3.96 16.70 14.27
CA ILE A 154 -5.33 16.43 13.81
C ILE A 154 -6.27 17.43 14.46
N ASP A 155 -6.51 18.55 13.77
CA ASP A 155 -7.44 19.60 14.18
C ASP A 155 -8.88 19.36 13.70
N ASP A 156 -9.07 18.48 12.71
CA ASP A 156 -10.37 17.99 12.24
C ASP A 156 -10.57 16.46 12.49
N PRO A 157 -11.14 16.08 13.65
CA PRO A 157 -11.47 14.68 13.96
C PRO A 157 -12.57 14.08 13.08
N ALA A 158 -13.39 14.89 12.39
CA ALA A 158 -14.39 14.37 11.46
C ALA A 158 -13.71 13.89 10.18
N ARG A 159 -12.84 14.73 9.60
CA ARG A 159 -12.02 14.37 8.43
C ARG A 159 -11.17 13.12 8.67
N PHE A 160 -10.53 13.02 9.83
CA PHE A 160 -9.77 11.83 10.19
C PHE A 160 -10.64 10.56 10.20
N ARG A 161 -11.86 10.63 10.77
CA ARG A 161 -12.79 9.49 10.77
C ARG A 161 -13.29 9.13 9.38
N GLU A 162 -13.44 10.10 8.48
CA GLU A 162 -13.77 9.85 7.08
C GLU A 162 -12.65 9.09 6.38
N LEU A 163 -11.39 9.50 6.55
CA LEU A 163 -10.23 8.79 6.00
C LEU A 163 -10.14 7.35 6.52
N VAL A 164 -10.36 7.14 7.82
CA VAL A 164 -10.40 5.79 8.42
C VAL A 164 -11.50 4.92 7.79
N ARG A 165 -12.69 5.48 7.54
CA ARG A 165 -13.81 4.75 6.92
C ARG A 165 -13.57 4.48 5.44
N ALA A 166 -12.92 5.40 4.74
CA ALA A 166 -12.64 5.32 3.31
C ALA A 166 -11.45 4.42 2.98
N MET A 167 -10.60 4.08 3.96
CA MET A 167 -9.39 3.28 3.74
C MET A 167 -9.72 1.95 3.04
N PRO A 168 -9.12 1.69 1.86
CA PRO A 168 -9.25 0.41 1.17
C PRO A 168 -8.76 -0.77 2.02
N ALA A 169 -9.35 -1.95 1.81
CA ALA A 169 -8.98 -3.15 2.57
C ALA A 169 -7.53 -3.56 2.35
N ALA A 170 -7.01 -3.43 1.12
CA ALA A 170 -5.62 -3.75 0.79
C ALA A 170 -4.60 -2.91 1.58
N CYS A 171 -4.90 -1.63 1.87
CA CYS A 171 -4.02 -0.78 2.70
C CYS A 171 -3.77 -1.35 4.10
N ARG A 172 -4.63 -2.24 4.60
CA ARG A 172 -4.59 -2.80 5.94
C ARG A 172 -4.51 -4.33 5.97
N ALA A 173 -4.22 -4.97 4.84
CA ALA A 173 -4.28 -6.43 4.71
C ALA A 173 -3.02 -7.16 5.23
N ALA A 174 -1.93 -6.45 5.51
CA ALA A 174 -0.72 -7.03 6.08
C ALA A 174 -0.97 -7.64 7.47
N ASP A 175 -0.22 -8.69 7.81
CA ASP A 175 -0.16 -9.35 9.12
C ASP A 175 -1.52 -9.75 9.70
N GLY A 176 -2.41 -10.32 8.87
CA GLY A 176 -3.73 -10.78 9.33
C GLY A 176 -4.80 -9.69 9.39
N GLY A 177 -4.47 -8.45 9.00
CA GLY A 177 -5.38 -7.33 9.05
C GLY A 177 -5.05 -6.34 10.17
N ARG A 178 -4.79 -5.09 9.80
CA ARG A 178 -4.44 -4.00 10.74
C ARG A 178 -5.63 -3.07 10.96
N PRO A 179 -5.81 -2.50 12.16
CA PRO A 179 -6.80 -1.45 12.36
C PRO A 179 -6.51 -0.23 11.47
N ALA A 180 -7.48 0.23 10.69
CA ALA A 180 -7.31 1.35 9.75
C ALA A 180 -6.77 2.63 10.42
N ALA A 181 -7.25 2.94 11.63
CA ALA A 181 -6.73 4.08 12.40
C ALA A 181 -5.30 3.89 12.92
N GLY A 182 -4.79 2.66 12.96
CA GLY A 182 -3.39 2.36 13.25
C GLY A 182 -2.53 2.68 12.03
N VAL A 183 -2.90 2.13 10.87
CA VAL A 183 -2.24 2.37 9.59
C VAL A 183 -2.18 3.87 9.27
N LEU A 184 -3.31 4.58 9.40
CA LEU A 184 -3.40 6.03 9.12
C LEU A 184 -2.55 6.91 10.06
N ARG A 185 -2.21 6.43 11.26
CA ARG A 185 -1.35 7.19 12.19
C ARG A 185 0.13 6.93 11.97
N GLU A 186 0.45 5.87 11.26
CA GLU A 186 1.80 5.43 10.93
C GLU A 186 2.25 6.01 9.59
N ALA A 187 1.34 6.03 8.61
CA ALA A 187 1.47 6.74 7.34
C ALA A 187 1.44 8.27 7.54
#